data_AF-A0A967BQT8-F1
#
_entry.id   AF-A0A967BQT8-F1
#
_cell.length_a   1.000
_cell.length_b   1.000
_cell.length_c   1.000
_cell.angle_alpha   90.00
_cell.angle_beta   90.00
_cell.angle_gamma   90.00
#
_symmetry.space_group_name_H-M   'P 1'
#
loop_
_entity.id
_entity.type
_entity.pdbx_description
1 polymer ?
#
loop_
_entity_poly.entity_id
_entity_poly.type
_entity_poly.pdbx_seq_one_letter_code
_entity_poly.pdbx_strand_id
1 'polypeptide(L)'
;MRNPLLKFIFTALLTVLTVLPGISYALQTTDNKSIFNGYYAREGNNGTPSRTLHHNVYMKLYADEGQQWVALLHIPLPYASTVDEAVIPKIFENIRKQLHSSSFVRDTFGYLDEKATVQFERFGYMQDKIIFECGSLAPCTIKPADGYLELIKPGMLNEHIIKYDHIVTQ
;
A
#
# COMPACT_ATOMS: atom_id res chain seq x y z
N MET A 1 -29.46 -30.98 47.24
CA MET A 1 -29.93 -29.62 46.89
C MET A 1 -28.79 -28.90 46.19
N ARG A 2 -28.90 -28.69 44.88
CA ARG A 2 -27.81 -28.22 44.01
C ARG A 2 -28.18 -26.80 43.57
N ASN A 3 -27.58 -25.79 44.21
CA ASN A 3 -27.94 -24.38 44.01
C ASN A 3 -27.60 -23.92 42.58
N PRO A 4 -28.58 -23.52 41.76
CA PRO A 4 -28.33 -23.08 40.37
C PRO A 4 -27.68 -21.68 40.31
N LEU A 5 -27.64 -20.94 41.41
CA LEU A 5 -27.09 -19.58 41.50
C LEU A 5 -25.56 -19.53 41.35
N LEU A 6 -24.83 -20.59 41.70
CA LEU A 6 -23.36 -20.57 41.63
C LEU A 6 -22.82 -20.67 40.19
N LYS A 7 -23.62 -21.20 39.25
CA LYS A 7 -23.21 -21.34 37.84
C LYS A 7 -23.26 -20.03 37.08
N PHE A 8 -24.12 -19.10 37.45
CA PHE A 8 -24.28 -17.83 36.73
C PHE A 8 -23.15 -16.83 37.00
N ILE A 9 -22.48 -16.92 38.15
CA ILE A 9 -21.39 -16.00 38.50
C ILE A 9 -20.11 -16.32 37.69
N PHE A 10 -19.88 -17.59 37.35
CA PHE A 10 -18.71 -17.98 36.56
C PHE A 10 -18.85 -17.66 35.06
N THR A 11 -20.06 -17.68 34.50
CA THR A 11 -20.27 -17.37 33.08
C THR A 11 -20.25 -15.87 32.80
N ALA A 12 -20.61 -15.03 33.77
CA ALA A 12 -20.55 -13.57 33.64
C ALA A 12 -19.13 -13.01 33.78
N LEU A 13 -18.24 -13.70 34.51
CA LEU A 13 -16.86 -13.24 34.70
C LEU A 13 -15.96 -13.55 33.48
N LEU A 14 -16.30 -14.56 32.67
CA LEU A 14 -15.50 -14.95 31.50
C LEU A 14 -15.80 -14.12 30.24
N THR A 15 -16.92 -13.41 30.16
CA THR A 15 -17.25 -12.58 28.99
C THR A 15 -16.73 -11.14 29.07
N VAL A 16 -16.13 -10.74 30.21
CA VAL A 16 -15.55 -9.39 30.38
C VAL A 16 -14.08 -9.33 29.93
N LEU A 17 -13.44 -10.45 29.61
CA LEU A 17 -12.02 -10.51 29.23
C LEU A 17 -11.73 -10.60 27.71
N THR A 18 -12.72 -10.48 26.83
CA THR A 18 -12.51 -10.59 25.37
C THR A 18 -12.57 -9.28 24.59
N VAL A 19 -12.64 -8.13 25.27
CA VAL A 19 -12.45 -6.82 24.62
C VAL A 19 -11.08 -6.26 24.99
N LEU A 20 -10.03 -7.03 24.73
CA LEU A 20 -8.73 -6.42 24.45
C LEU A 20 -8.74 -6.10 22.96
N PRO A 21 -8.83 -4.83 22.53
CA PRO A 21 -8.35 -4.48 21.21
C PRO A 21 -6.89 -4.89 21.21
N GLY A 22 -6.60 -5.99 20.53
CA GLY A 22 -5.27 -6.54 20.41
C GLY A 22 -4.35 -5.47 19.85
N ILE A 23 -3.61 -4.82 20.76
CA ILE A 23 -2.30 -4.22 20.60
C ILE A 23 -1.94 -3.94 19.12
N SER A 24 -2.59 -2.95 18.50
CA SER A 24 -2.08 -2.33 17.25
C SER A 24 -0.97 -1.31 17.55
N TYR A 25 -0.19 -1.54 18.62
CA TYR A 25 1.01 -0.77 18.93
C TYR A 25 2.23 -1.40 18.22
N ALA A 26 2.14 -1.54 16.91
CA ALA A 26 3.31 -1.66 16.04
C ALA A 26 3.64 -0.31 15.40
N LEU A 27 3.26 0.79 16.07
CA LEU A 27 3.53 2.16 15.64
C LEU A 27 4.58 2.78 16.56
N GLN A 28 5.71 2.10 16.69
CA GLN A 28 6.92 2.63 17.33
C GLN A 28 8.10 2.07 16.55
N THR A 29 8.54 2.79 15.50
CA THR A 29 9.95 2.88 15.03
C THR A 29 10.13 3.58 13.67
N THR A 30 9.11 4.22 13.10
CA THR A 30 9.33 5.28 12.10
C THR A 30 8.43 6.47 12.41
N ASP A 31 8.97 7.45 13.15
CA ASP A 31 8.32 8.75 13.41
C ASP A 31 8.10 9.57 12.12
N ASN A 32 8.57 9.07 10.99
CA ASN A 32 8.52 9.75 9.71
C ASN A 32 7.17 9.53 9.01
N LYS A 33 6.11 10.19 9.51
CA LYS A 33 4.81 10.26 8.80
C LYS A 33 4.91 10.84 7.38
N SER A 34 6.04 11.45 7.04
CA SER A 34 6.31 12.01 5.71
C SER A 34 6.17 10.98 4.58
N ILE A 35 6.34 9.68 4.88
CA ILE A 35 6.24 8.62 3.87
C ILE A 35 4.85 8.50 3.24
N PHE A 36 3.82 9.03 3.91
CA PHE A 36 2.43 9.06 3.43
C PHE A 36 2.09 10.35 2.67
N ASN A 37 2.98 11.36 2.71
CA ASN A 37 2.78 12.59 1.97
C ASN A 37 3.16 12.37 0.51
N GLY A 38 2.46 13.00 -0.44
CA GLY A 38 2.80 12.89 -1.86
C GLY A 38 2.61 11.49 -2.46
N TYR A 39 3.48 11.12 -3.40
CA TYR A 39 3.53 9.81 -4.06
C TYR A 39 4.98 9.46 -4.41
N TYR A 40 5.21 8.30 -5.00
CA TYR A 40 6.53 7.85 -5.41
C TYR A 40 6.56 7.45 -6.89
N ALA A 41 7.60 7.85 -7.61
CA ALA A 41 7.84 7.46 -8.99
C ALA A 41 8.96 6.44 -9.05
N ARG A 42 8.79 5.37 -9.84
CA ARG A 42 9.83 4.36 -9.99
C ARG A 42 11.05 4.96 -10.69
N GLU A 43 12.24 4.65 -10.16
CA GLU A 43 13.50 4.95 -10.85
C GLU A 43 13.50 4.26 -12.23
N GLY A 44 13.66 5.05 -13.28
CA GLY A 44 13.62 4.56 -14.66
C GLY A 44 12.23 4.53 -15.32
N ASN A 45 11.23 5.21 -14.75
CA ASN A 45 10.07 5.66 -15.53
C ASN A 45 10.54 6.38 -16.81
N ASN A 46 9.94 6.03 -17.95
CA ASN A 46 10.37 6.41 -19.32
C ASN A 46 11.80 5.97 -19.73
N GLY A 47 12.56 5.34 -18.84
CA GLY A 47 13.87 4.77 -19.07
C GLY A 47 13.83 3.30 -19.50
N THR A 48 14.98 2.64 -19.45
CA THR A 48 15.14 1.22 -19.82
C THR A 48 14.20 0.28 -19.04
N PRO A 49 14.05 0.40 -17.71
CA PRO A 49 13.16 -0.50 -16.96
C PRO A 49 11.70 -0.43 -17.42
N SER A 50 11.18 0.77 -17.68
CA SER A 50 9.81 0.96 -18.17
C SER A 50 9.61 0.47 -19.59
N ARG A 51 10.61 0.60 -20.47
CA ARG A 51 10.55 0.05 -21.84
C ARG A 51 10.48 -1.47 -21.85
N THR A 52 11.24 -2.13 -20.97
CA THR A 52 11.20 -3.59 -20.83
C THR A 52 9.87 -4.09 -20.28
N LEU A 53 9.25 -3.33 -19.37
CA LEU A 53 7.99 -3.71 -18.73
C LEU A 53 6.75 -3.12 -19.41
N HIS A 54 6.95 -2.29 -20.44
CA HIS A 54 5.92 -1.59 -21.21
C HIS A 54 4.98 -0.68 -20.39
N HIS A 55 5.45 -0.12 -19.27
CA HIS A 55 4.68 0.83 -18.47
C HIS A 55 5.56 1.66 -17.52
N ASN A 56 5.06 2.85 -17.15
CA ASN A 56 5.54 3.59 -15.99
C ASN A 56 4.80 3.12 -14.73
N VAL A 57 5.49 3.15 -13.58
CA VAL A 57 4.90 2.78 -12.29
C VAL A 57 5.00 3.94 -11.32
N TYR A 58 3.89 4.22 -10.65
CA TYR A 58 3.81 5.15 -9.53
C TYR A 58 3.24 4.41 -8.32
N MET A 59 3.63 4.84 -7.12
CA MET A 59 3.17 4.26 -5.87
C MET A 59 2.63 5.35 -4.94
N LYS A 60 1.56 5.06 -4.20
CA LYS A 60 1.14 5.91 -3.08
C LYS A 60 0.75 5.06 -1.88
N LEU A 61 1.19 5.49 -0.71
CA LEU A 61 0.82 4.90 0.57
C LEU A 61 -0.26 5.77 1.22
N TYR A 62 -1.26 5.11 1.81
CA TYR A 62 -2.33 5.75 2.57
C TYR A 62 -2.36 5.20 3.98
N ALA A 63 -2.47 6.10 4.95
CA ALA A 63 -2.62 5.79 6.37
C ALA A 63 -3.74 6.64 6.99
N ASP A 64 -4.89 6.69 6.31
CA ASP A 64 -6.07 7.43 6.71
C ASP A 64 -7.06 6.55 7.50
N GLU A 65 -7.73 7.15 8.50
CA GLU A 65 -8.87 6.54 9.20
C GLU A 65 -8.58 5.15 9.84
N GLY A 66 -7.33 4.93 10.26
CA GLY A 66 -6.91 3.65 10.84
C GLY A 66 -6.82 2.50 9.82
N GLN A 67 -6.89 2.80 8.53
CA GLN A 67 -6.66 1.88 7.43
C GLN A 67 -5.32 2.16 6.75
N GLN A 68 -4.72 1.12 6.18
CA GLN A 68 -3.39 1.15 5.61
C GLN A 68 -3.42 0.51 4.23
N TRP A 69 -3.15 1.32 3.20
CA TRP A 69 -3.26 0.91 1.81
C TRP A 69 -2.05 1.32 0.99
N VAL A 70 -1.67 0.48 0.04
CA VAL A 70 -0.71 0.79 -1.01
C VAL A 70 -1.42 0.73 -2.36
N ALA A 71 -1.23 1.77 -3.16
CA ALA A 71 -1.65 1.82 -4.55
C ALA A 71 -0.42 1.78 -5.45
N LEU A 72 -0.40 0.87 -6.42
CA LEU A 72 0.57 0.80 -7.51
C LEU A 72 -0.16 1.11 -8.81
N LEU A 73 0.10 2.28 -9.38
CA LEU A 73 -0.47 2.73 -10.65
C LEU A 73 0.49 2.39 -11.80
N HIS A 74 0.01 1.63 -12.76
CA HIS A 74 0.71 1.22 -13.98
C HIS A 74 0.09 1.93 -15.18
N ILE A 75 0.83 2.87 -15.77
CA ILE A 75 0.41 3.57 -17.00
C ILE A 75 1.17 2.95 -18.19
N PRO A 76 0.49 2.40 -19.20
CA PRO A 76 1.14 1.68 -20.30
C PRO A 76 1.95 2.61 -21.22
N LEU A 77 3.05 2.12 -21.77
CA LEU A 77 3.76 2.77 -22.87
C LEU A 77 3.07 2.44 -24.21
N PRO A 78 3.11 3.36 -25.20
CA PRO A 78 3.82 4.64 -25.19
C PRO A 78 3.07 5.78 -24.47
N TYR A 79 1.79 5.61 -24.14
CA TYR A 79 0.95 6.66 -23.56
C TYR A 79 1.53 7.30 -22.29
N ALA A 80 2.19 6.51 -21.43
CA ALA A 80 2.80 7.03 -20.22
C ALA A 80 3.86 8.12 -20.44
N SER A 81 4.43 8.21 -21.65
CA SER A 81 5.38 9.27 -22.01
C SER A 81 4.73 10.61 -22.33
N THR A 82 3.40 10.64 -22.51
CA THR A 82 2.63 11.85 -22.80
C THR A 82 1.82 12.35 -21.60
N VAL A 83 1.79 11.59 -20.50
CA VAL A 83 1.06 11.96 -19.28
C VAL A 83 1.83 13.02 -18.51
N ASP A 84 1.17 14.13 -18.21
CA ASP A 84 1.69 15.17 -17.30
C ASP A 84 1.77 14.63 -15.86
N GLU A 85 2.96 14.70 -15.26
CA GLU A 85 3.18 14.25 -13.89
C GLU A 85 2.31 15.01 -12.87
N ALA A 86 1.92 16.26 -13.16
CA ALA A 86 1.03 17.06 -12.32
C ALA A 86 -0.37 16.44 -12.14
N VAL A 87 -0.75 15.49 -12.99
CA VAL A 87 -2.05 14.79 -12.93
C VAL A 87 -2.00 13.57 -11.99
N ILE A 88 -0.82 12.99 -11.75
CA ILE A 88 -0.66 11.77 -10.93
C ILE A 88 -1.25 11.90 -9.51
N PRO A 89 -1.07 13.01 -8.77
CA PRO A 89 -1.71 13.19 -7.47
C PRO A 89 -3.23 13.09 -7.52
N LYS A 90 -3.84 13.71 -8.53
CA LYS A 90 -5.31 13.74 -8.72
C LYS A 90 -5.86 12.36 -9.06
N ILE A 91 -5.13 11.58 -9.85
CA ILE A 91 -5.47 10.18 -10.13
C ILE A 91 -5.52 9.37 -8.83
N PHE A 92 -4.51 9.51 -7.98
CA PHE A 92 -4.47 8.79 -6.70
C PHE A 92 -5.61 9.21 -5.75
N GLU A 93 -5.93 10.51 -5.67
CA GLU A 93 -7.10 10.96 -4.91
C GLU A 93 -8.40 10.30 -5.40
N ASN A 94 -8.56 10.15 -6.72
CA ASN A 94 -9.75 9.53 -7.28
C ASN A 94 -9.77 8.01 -7.05
N ILE A 95 -8.63 7.33 -7.22
CA ILE A 95 -8.47 5.91 -6.89
C ILE A 95 -8.90 5.65 -5.43
N ARG A 96 -8.41 6.45 -4.48
CA ARG A 96 -8.71 6.26 -3.06
C ARG A 96 -10.20 6.37 -2.75
N LYS A 97 -10.93 7.26 -3.43
CA LYS A 97 -12.39 7.45 -3.28
C LYS A 97 -13.20 6.28 -3.83
N GLN A 98 -12.67 5.59 -4.84
CA GLN A 98 -13.39 4.51 -5.55
C GLN A 98 -13.12 3.13 -4.95
N LEU A 99 -11.98 2.95 -4.27
CA LEU A 99 -11.53 1.65 -3.78
C LEU A 99 -11.60 1.54 -2.25
N HIS A 100 -12.23 0.46 -1.78
CA HIS A 100 -12.39 0.13 -0.36
C HIS A 100 -11.89 -1.28 0.00
N SER A 101 -11.42 -2.04 -0.99
CA SER A 101 -10.91 -3.40 -0.83
C SER A 101 -9.70 -3.62 -1.71
N SER A 102 -8.91 -4.65 -1.38
CA SER A 102 -7.84 -5.12 -2.24
C SER A 102 -8.38 -5.46 -3.63
N SER A 103 -7.74 -4.96 -4.68
CA SER A 103 -8.24 -5.10 -6.05
C SER A 103 -7.19 -4.77 -7.11
N PHE A 104 -7.42 -5.32 -8.30
CA PHE A 104 -6.78 -4.90 -9.55
C PHE A 104 -7.85 -4.26 -10.43
N VAL A 105 -7.74 -2.95 -10.67
CA VAL A 105 -8.73 -2.18 -11.42
C VAL A 105 -8.09 -1.53 -12.64
N ARG A 106 -8.75 -1.61 -13.79
CA ARG A 106 -8.30 -1.01 -15.05
C ARG A 106 -9.29 0.03 -15.53
N ASP A 107 -8.90 1.30 -15.47
CA ASP A 107 -9.76 2.44 -15.79
C ASP A 107 -8.96 3.68 -16.20
N THR A 108 -9.63 4.76 -16.58
CA THR A 108 -9.03 6.08 -16.83
C THR A 108 -8.85 6.92 -15.57
N PHE A 109 -9.49 6.52 -14.47
CA PHE A 109 -9.52 7.22 -13.19
C PHE A 109 -9.93 8.70 -13.32
N GLY A 110 -10.70 9.02 -14.36
CA GLY A 110 -11.25 10.36 -14.62
C GLY A 110 -10.27 11.39 -15.19
N TYR A 111 -8.98 11.08 -15.31
CA TYR A 111 -7.96 12.04 -15.74
C TYR A 111 -7.10 11.57 -16.92
N LEU A 112 -7.11 10.27 -17.22
CA LEU A 112 -6.34 9.71 -18.33
C LEU A 112 -7.24 9.54 -19.57
N ASP A 113 -6.67 9.73 -20.75
CA ASP A 113 -7.32 9.43 -22.02
C ASP A 113 -7.30 7.92 -22.33
N GLU A 114 -6.29 7.21 -21.80
CA GLU A 114 -6.17 5.76 -21.92
C GLU A 114 -6.29 5.05 -20.57
N LYS A 115 -6.71 3.78 -20.61
CA LYS A 115 -6.86 2.96 -19.41
C LYS A 115 -5.50 2.60 -18.81
N ALA A 116 -5.28 2.99 -17.56
CA ALA A 116 -4.22 2.52 -16.70
C ALA A 116 -4.72 1.40 -15.78
N THR A 117 -3.80 0.69 -15.14
CA THR A 117 -4.14 -0.34 -14.16
C THR A 117 -3.65 0.12 -12.78
N VAL A 118 -4.49 0.03 -11.76
CA VAL A 118 -4.08 0.15 -10.36
C VAL A 118 -4.18 -1.20 -9.67
N GLN A 119 -3.14 -1.56 -8.94
CA GLN A 119 -3.20 -2.56 -7.88
C GLN A 119 -3.34 -1.83 -6.54
N PHE A 120 -4.37 -2.18 -5.78
CA PHE A 120 -4.65 -1.59 -4.49
C PHE A 120 -4.68 -2.68 -3.44
N GLU A 121 -3.88 -2.55 -2.38
CA GLU A 121 -3.69 -3.62 -1.40
C GLU A 121 -3.61 -3.08 0.01
N ARG A 122 -4.12 -3.84 0.98
CA ARG A 122 -3.83 -3.57 2.38
C ARG A 122 -2.38 -3.89 2.67
N PHE A 123 -1.74 -3.05 3.46
CA PHE A 123 -0.42 -3.35 3.99
C PHE A 123 -0.45 -3.48 5.51
N GLY A 124 0.53 -4.22 6.03
CA GLY A 124 0.85 -4.27 7.46
C GLY A 124 2.30 -3.91 7.70
N TYR A 125 2.74 -4.02 8.95
CA TYR A 125 4.14 -3.84 9.33
C TYR A 125 4.74 -5.16 9.79
N MET A 126 6.01 -5.35 9.43
CA MET A 126 6.85 -6.40 9.97
C MET A 126 8.22 -5.79 10.26
N GLN A 127 8.54 -5.66 11.55
CA GLN A 127 9.73 -4.93 12.02
C GLN A 127 9.73 -3.48 11.49
N ASP A 128 10.75 -3.09 10.75
CA ASP A 128 10.94 -1.76 10.14
C ASP A 128 10.42 -1.68 8.69
N LYS A 129 9.70 -2.71 8.22
CA LYS A 129 9.23 -2.82 6.84
C LYS A 129 7.71 -2.81 6.74
N ILE A 130 7.22 -2.21 5.66
CA ILE A 130 5.84 -2.36 5.23
C ILE A 130 5.73 -3.64 4.40
N ILE A 131 4.68 -4.44 4.61
CA ILE A 131 4.46 -5.70 3.90
C ILE A 131 3.09 -5.71 3.24
N PHE A 132 2.99 -6.20 2.01
CA PHE A 132 1.71 -6.32 1.30
C PHE A 132 1.75 -7.42 0.24
N GLU A 133 0.57 -7.94 -0.10
CA GLU A 133 0.41 -8.94 -1.15
C GLU A 133 0.64 -8.33 -2.53
N CYS A 134 1.53 -8.92 -3.33
CA CYS A 134 1.89 -8.37 -4.64
C CYS A 134 1.82 -9.37 -5.79
N GLY A 135 1.08 -10.47 -5.60
CA GLY A 135 0.92 -11.52 -6.61
C GLY A 135 2.18 -12.36 -6.85
N SER A 136 3.12 -12.38 -5.88
CA SER A 136 4.29 -13.26 -5.89
C SER A 136 4.11 -14.41 -4.89
N LEU A 137 5.06 -15.37 -4.88
CA LEU A 137 5.07 -16.51 -3.95
C LEU A 137 5.26 -16.10 -2.49
N ALA A 138 5.75 -14.88 -2.26
CA ALA A 138 5.86 -14.26 -0.96
C ALA A 138 5.41 -12.78 -1.03
N PRO A 139 5.07 -12.16 0.11
CA PRO A 139 4.69 -10.75 0.16
C PRO A 139 5.82 -9.84 -0.35
N CYS A 140 5.44 -8.72 -0.96
CA CYS A 140 6.38 -7.64 -1.22
C CYS A 140 6.66 -6.89 0.07
N THR A 141 7.88 -6.37 0.19
CA THR A 141 8.24 -5.49 1.30
C THR A 141 8.67 -4.12 0.80
N ILE A 142 8.32 -3.07 1.55
CA ILE A 142 8.76 -1.70 1.31
C ILE A 142 9.64 -1.30 2.48
N LYS A 143 10.85 -0.85 2.17
CA LYS A 143 11.78 -0.27 3.12
C LYS A 143 11.87 1.25 2.86
N PRO A 144 11.30 2.08 3.74
CA PRO A 144 11.43 3.53 3.62
C PRO A 144 12.89 3.98 3.84
N ALA A 145 13.27 5.05 3.14
CA ALA A 145 14.56 5.72 3.30
C ALA A 145 14.37 7.24 3.16
N ASP A 146 15.45 8.00 3.32
CA ASP A 146 15.40 9.45 3.19
C ASP A 146 15.24 9.86 1.71
N GLY A 147 14.03 10.32 1.35
CA GLY A 147 13.70 10.82 0.02
C GLY A 147 13.36 9.75 -1.02
N TYR A 148 13.34 8.47 -0.65
CA TYR A 148 12.96 7.37 -1.52
C TYR A 148 12.44 6.17 -0.72
N LEU A 149 11.90 5.18 -1.42
CA LEU A 149 11.64 3.85 -0.85
C LEU A 149 12.20 2.75 -1.75
N GLU A 150 12.47 1.60 -1.14
CA GLU A 150 12.84 0.39 -1.84
C GLU A 150 11.69 -0.61 -1.78
N LEU A 151 11.13 -0.95 -2.94
CA LEU A 151 10.23 -2.08 -3.11
C LEU A 151 11.07 -3.33 -3.36
N ILE A 152 11.01 -4.27 -2.43
CA ILE A 152 11.69 -5.56 -2.51
C ILE A 152 10.66 -6.59 -2.92
N LYS A 153 10.77 -7.08 -4.16
CA LYS A 153 9.93 -8.16 -4.68
C LYS A 153 10.66 -9.49 -4.52
N PRO A 154 10.01 -10.52 -3.94
CA PRO A 154 10.61 -11.84 -3.88
C PRO A 154 10.68 -12.43 -5.29
N GLY A 155 11.88 -12.87 -5.68
CA GLY A 155 12.10 -13.67 -6.88
C GLY A 155 12.41 -15.12 -6.53
N MET A 156 12.42 -16.00 -7.53
CA MET A 156 12.66 -17.44 -7.30
C MET A 156 14.08 -17.74 -6.79
N LEU A 157 15.06 -16.92 -7.16
CA LEU A 157 16.48 -17.10 -6.82
C LEU A 157 17.02 -15.93 -6.00
N ASN A 158 16.70 -14.70 -6.42
CA ASN A 158 17.16 -13.47 -5.79
C ASN A 158 15.98 -12.52 -5.57
N GLU A 159 16.09 -11.67 -4.57
CA GLU A 159 15.18 -10.54 -4.41
C GLU A 159 15.44 -9.48 -5.49
N HIS A 160 14.36 -8.84 -5.95
CA HIS A 160 14.43 -7.72 -6.87
C HIS A 160 14.15 -6.43 -6.10
N ILE A 161 15.17 -5.61 -5.94
CA ILE A 161 15.06 -4.30 -5.28
C ILE A 161 14.78 -3.25 -6.34
N ILE A 162 13.68 -2.52 -6.18
CA ILE A 162 13.23 -1.47 -7.08
C ILE A 162 13.12 -0.18 -6.28
N LYS A 163 13.89 0.83 -6.67
CA LYS A 163 13.84 2.15 -6.03
C LYS A 163 12.71 3.00 -6.58
N TYR A 164 12.09 3.76 -5.70
CA TYR A 164 11.11 4.77 -6.04
C TYR A 164 11.44 6.08 -5.34
N ASP A 165 11.57 7.15 -6.12
CA ASP A 165 11.85 8.49 -5.63
C ASP A 165 10.59 9.13 -5.07
N HIS A 166 10.73 9.82 -3.94
CA HIS A 166 9.61 10.49 -3.27
C HIS A 166 9.30 11.83 -3.94
N ILE A 167 8.04 12.03 -4.32
CA ILE A 167 7.55 13.28 -4.92
C ILE A 167 6.52 13.88 -3.98
N VAL A 168 6.91 14.99 -3.34
CA VAL A 168 6.04 15.74 -2.44
C VAL A 168 5.10 16.60 -3.28
N THR A 169 3.80 16.41 -3.09
CA THR A 169 2.77 17.27 -3.67
C THR A 169 2.71 18.56 -2.88
N GLN A 170 2.99 19.69 -3.53
CA GLN A 170 2.81 21.04 -2.98
C GLN A 170 1.33 21.40 -2.83
#